data_AF-A0A529XR70-F1
#
_entry.id   AF-A0A529XR70-F1
#
_cell.length_a   1.000
_cell.length_b   1.000
_cell.length_c   1.000
_cell.angle_alpha   90.00
_cell.angle_beta   90.00
_cell.angle_gamma   90.00
#
_symmetry.space_group_name_H-M   'P 1'
#
loop_
_entity.id
_entity.type
_entity.pdbx_description
1 polymer ?
#
loop_
_entity_poly.entity_id
_entity_poly.type
_entity_poly.pdbx_seq_one_letter_code
_entity_poly.pdbx_strand_id
1 'polypeptide(L)'
;LRPGPSPAPAADGPGLSVGQALRSPQFIVLGLTFFACCAAHSGPIFHMVSYAMSCGIAPMAAVSIYSVEGLAGLGGRVLYGVLGDRLGVKPVLVAGLAIQGLVIAAYLAVGRIEQFYL
;
A
#
# COMPACT_ATOMS: atom_id res chain seq x y z
N LEU A 1 13.65 43.23 -15.93
CA LEU A 1 13.01 41.99 -16.42
C LEU A 1 14.08 40.92 -16.57
N ARG A 2 14.18 39.96 -15.63
CA ARG A 2 15.11 38.83 -15.75
C ARG A 2 14.44 37.76 -16.64
N PRO A 3 15.12 37.22 -17.67
CA PRO A 3 14.61 36.09 -18.43
C PRO A 3 14.40 34.89 -17.49
N GLY A 4 13.22 34.25 -17.58
CA GLY A 4 12.95 33.01 -16.85
C GLY A 4 13.84 31.86 -17.36
N PRO A 5 14.08 30.82 -16.53
CA PRO A 5 14.92 29.70 -16.92
C PRO A 5 14.38 29.02 -18.19
N SER A 6 15.24 28.85 -19.19
CA SER A 6 14.94 28.05 -20.39
C SER A 6 14.60 26.62 -19.98
N PRO A 7 13.56 25.99 -20.57
CA PRO A 7 13.26 24.59 -20.33
C PRO A 7 14.48 23.75 -20.72
N ALA A 8 14.94 22.91 -19.79
CA ALA A 8 15.98 21.93 -20.07
C ALA A 8 15.52 21.04 -21.24
N PRO A 9 16.40 20.70 -22.19
CA PRO A 9 16.04 19.80 -23.29
C PRO A 9 15.55 18.48 -22.70
N ALA A 10 14.36 18.06 -23.13
CA ALA A 10 13.88 16.71 -22.88
C ALA A 10 14.95 15.74 -23.40
N ALA A 11 15.38 14.80 -22.55
CA ALA A 11 16.36 13.80 -22.94
C ALA A 11 15.73 12.83 -23.95
N ASP A 12 15.81 13.16 -25.23
CA ASP A 12 15.46 12.28 -26.36
C ASP A 12 16.57 11.25 -26.62
N GLY A 13 16.86 10.41 -25.61
CA GLY A 13 17.51 9.12 -25.85
C GLY A 13 16.46 8.11 -26.28
N PRO A 14 16.79 7.07 -27.09
CA PRO A 14 15.84 6.00 -27.39
C PRO A 14 15.38 5.37 -26.06
N GLY A 15 14.14 5.69 -25.69
CA GLY A 15 13.50 5.17 -24.50
C GLY A 15 13.52 3.65 -24.50
N LEU A 16 13.60 3.09 -23.31
CA LEU A 16 13.63 1.65 -23.08
C LEU A 16 12.42 0.97 -23.77
N SER A 17 12.65 -0.01 -24.65
CA SER A 17 11.55 -0.79 -25.26
C SER A 17 10.76 -1.57 -24.20
N VAL A 18 9.45 -1.77 -24.37
CA VAL A 18 8.60 -2.49 -23.39
C VAL A 18 9.19 -3.84 -23.01
N GLY A 19 9.70 -4.61 -23.98
CA GLY A 19 10.28 -5.93 -23.74
C GLY A 19 11.57 -5.91 -22.91
N GLN A 20 12.34 -4.83 -22.97
CA GLN A 20 13.50 -4.63 -22.10
C GLN A 20 13.05 -4.09 -20.72
N ALA A 21 11.97 -3.29 -20.64
CA ALA A 21 11.47 -2.74 -19.38
C ALA A 21 10.94 -3.86 -18.47
N LEU A 22 10.16 -4.77 -19.05
CA LEU A 22 9.63 -5.96 -18.38
C LEU A 22 10.73 -6.91 -17.88
N ARG A 23 11.90 -6.92 -18.53
CA ARG A 23 13.06 -7.72 -18.12
C ARG A 23 14.00 -6.99 -17.17
N SER A 24 13.76 -5.71 -16.89
CA SER A 24 14.59 -4.95 -15.97
C SER A 24 14.43 -5.48 -14.53
N PRO A 25 15.52 -5.57 -13.75
CA PRO A 25 15.43 -6.04 -12.37
C PRO A 25 14.53 -5.14 -11.51
N GLN A 26 14.47 -3.84 -11.79
CA GLN A 26 13.59 -2.88 -11.10
C GLN A 26 12.12 -3.24 -11.30
N PHE A 27 11.71 -3.56 -12.53
CA PHE A 27 10.33 -3.95 -12.82
C PHE A 27 9.97 -5.27 -12.15
N ILE A 28 10.86 -6.26 -12.21
CA ILE A 28 10.65 -7.57 -11.59
C ILE A 28 10.52 -7.44 -10.06
N VAL A 29 11.42 -6.69 -9.42
CA VAL A 29 11.38 -6.47 -7.97
C VAL A 29 10.08 -5.76 -7.59
N LEU A 30 9.70 -4.68 -8.28
CA LEU A 30 8.45 -3.98 -7.99
C LEU A 30 7.22 -4.86 -8.23
N GLY A 31 7.21 -5.64 -9.32
CA GLY A 31 6.12 -6.56 -9.65
C GLY A 31 5.94 -7.65 -8.59
N LEU A 32 7.03 -8.31 -8.20
CA LEU A 32 7.01 -9.32 -7.13
C LEU A 32 6.60 -8.73 -5.79
N THR A 33 7.11 -7.53 -5.48
CA THR A 33 6.76 -6.81 -4.25
C THR A 33 5.26 -6.51 -4.19
N PHE A 34 4.70 -5.99 -5.29
CA PHE A 34 3.28 -5.66 -5.37
C PHE A 34 2.41 -6.91 -5.30
N PHE A 35 2.79 -7.97 -6.01
CA PHE A 35 2.10 -9.26 -5.96
C PHE A 35 2.07 -9.84 -4.54
N ALA A 36 3.23 -9.89 -3.87
CA ALA A 36 3.33 -10.42 -2.51
C ALA A 36 2.50 -9.61 -1.50
N CYS A 37 2.58 -8.28 -1.58
CA CYS A 37 1.77 -7.33 -0.80
C CYS A 37 0.26 -7.60 -1.00
N CYS A 38 -0.19 -7.65 -2.26
CA CYS A 38 -1.59 -7.92 -2.57
C CYS A 38 -2.03 -9.29 -2.06
N ALA A 39 -1.25 -10.34 -2.30
CA ALA A 39 -1.58 -11.69 -1.86
C ALA A 39 -1.73 -11.77 -0.33
N ALA A 40 -0.81 -11.15 0.41
CA ALA A 40 -0.82 -11.16 1.87
C ALA A 40 -2.03 -10.42 2.48
N HIS A 41 -2.48 -9.33 1.84
CA HIS A 41 -3.58 -8.51 2.36
C HIS A 41 -4.97 -8.92 1.83
N SER A 42 -5.05 -9.63 0.70
CA SER A 42 -6.33 -10.06 0.12
C SER A 42 -7.12 -10.97 1.06
N GLY A 43 -6.45 -11.91 1.73
CA GLY A 43 -7.09 -12.85 2.65
C GLY A 43 -7.82 -12.12 3.80
N PRO A 44 -7.11 -11.29 4.58
CA PRO A 44 -7.72 -10.45 5.62
C PRO A 44 -8.87 -9.60 5.10
N ILE A 45 -8.73 -8.90 3.96
CA ILE A 45 -9.83 -8.08 3.42
C ILE A 45 -11.12 -8.90 3.24
N PHE A 46 -11.03 -10.05 2.57
CA PHE A 46 -12.23 -10.83 2.22
C PHE A 46 -12.81 -11.60 3.40
N HIS A 47 -11.98 -12.01 4.36
CA HIS A 47 -12.39 -12.87 5.46
C HIS A 47 -12.50 -12.16 6.81
N MET A 48 -12.09 -10.89 6.93
CA MET A 48 -12.08 -10.17 8.22
C MET A 48 -13.45 -10.19 8.89
N VAL A 49 -14.52 -9.83 8.18
CA VAL A 49 -15.87 -9.73 8.77
C VAL A 49 -16.35 -11.10 9.24
N SER A 50 -16.20 -12.14 8.41
CA SER A 50 -16.56 -13.51 8.76
C SER A 50 -15.73 -14.06 9.92
N TYR A 51 -14.43 -13.74 9.97
CA TYR A 51 -13.53 -14.11 11.04
C TYR A 51 -13.91 -13.42 12.36
N ALA A 52 -14.15 -12.10 12.33
CA ALA A 52 -14.62 -11.33 13.48
C ALA A 52 -15.94 -11.90 14.05
N MET A 53 -16.91 -12.21 13.20
CA MET A 53 -18.15 -12.86 13.65
C MET A 53 -17.91 -14.24 14.27
N SER A 54 -16.96 -15.02 13.74
CA SER A 54 -16.58 -16.33 14.29
C SER A 54 -15.92 -16.21 15.67
N CYS A 55 -15.25 -15.08 15.96
CA CYS A 55 -14.72 -14.72 17.27
C CYS A 55 -15.79 -14.18 18.25
N GLY A 56 -17.08 -14.16 17.85
CA GLY A 56 -18.19 -13.69 18.68
C GLY A 56 -18.45 -12.17 18.61
N ILE A 57 -17.83 -11.46 17.67
CA ILE A 57 -18.07 -10.03 17.45
C ILE A 57 -19.45 -9.83 16.81
N ALA A 58 -20.25 -8.90 17.33
CA ALA A 58 -21.55 -8.58 16.77
C ALA A 58 -21.44 -8.14 15.30
N PRO A 59 -22.35 -8.56 14.39
CA PRO A 59 -22.25 -8.25 12.97
C PRO A 59 -22.14 -6.74 12.68
N MET A 60 -22.90 -5.93 13.40
CA MET A 60 -22.85 -4.47 13.25
C MET A 60 -21.47 -3.89 13.60
N ALA A 61 -20.83 -4.40 14.65
CA ALA A 61 -19.48 -3.95 15.03
C ALA A 61 -18.44 -4.40 13.98
N ALA A 62 -18.53 -5.63 13.47
CA ALA A 62 -17.62 -6.13 12.44
C ALA A 62 -17.68 -5.30 11.14
N VAL A 63 -18.88 -4.93 10.68
CA VAL A 63 -19.05 -4.06 9.51
C VAL A 63 -18.54 -2.64 9.77
N SER A 64 -18.74 -2.11 10.98
CA SER A 64 -18.18 -0.81 11.36
C SER A 64 -16.65 -0.81 11.33
N ILE A 65 -16.00 -1.87 11.82
CA ILE A 65 -14.53 -2.04 11.75
C ILE A 65 -14.07 -1.97 10.28
N TYR A 66 -14.67 -2.79 9.41
CA TYR A 66 -14.33 -2.82 7.99
C TYR A 66 -14.59 -1.46 7.28
N SER A 67 -15.61 -0.72 7.71
CA SER A 67 -15.90 0.61 7.17
C SER A 67 -14.82 1.63 7.54
N VAL A 68 -14.34 1.59 8.79
CA VAL A 68 -13.24 2.44 9.26
C VAL A 68 -11.94 2.09 8.53
N GLU A 69 -11.66 0.81 8.34
CA GLU A 69 -10.52 0.34 7.53
C GLU A 69 -10.59 0.89 6.10
N GLY A 70 -11.75 0.79 5.44
CA GLY A 70 -11.96 1.34 4.10
C GLY A 70 -11.69 2.84 4.03
N LEU A 71 -12.18 3.61 5.01
CA LEU A 71 -11.93 5.05 5.09
C LEU A 71 -10.46 5.36 5.35
N ALA A 72 -9.82 4.63 6.27
CA ALA A 72 -8.39 4.75 6.56
C ALA A 72 -7.55 4.42 5.31
N GLY A 73 -7.96 3.43 4.51
CA GLY A 73 -7.31 3.09 3.25
C GLY A 73 -7.37 4.22 2.22
N LEU A 74 -8.49 4.93 2.12
CA LEU A 74 -8.61 6.13 1.27
C LEU A 74 -7.71 7.26 1.77
N GLY A 75 -7.72 7.54 3.08
CA GLY A 75 -6.84 8.55 3.69
C GLY A 75 -5.36 8.22 3.52
N GLY A 76 -4.99 6.95 3.67
CA GLY A 76 -3.65 6.43 3.49
C GLY A 76 -3.13 6.67 2.07
N ARG A 77 -3.94 6.47 1.04
CA ARG A 77 -3.52 6.75 -0.36
C ARG A 77 -3.13 8.21 -0.57
N VAL A 78 -3.90 9.14 -0.01
CA VAL A 78 -3.59 10.58 -0.10
C VAL A 78 -2.33 10.90 0.68
N LEU A 79 -2.24 10.41 1.93
CA LEU A 79 -1.09 10.65 2.80
C LEU A 79 0.22 10.11 2.19
N TYR A 80 0.25 8.85 1.78
CA TYR A 80 1.42 8.23 1.16
C TYR A 80 1.74 8.84 -0.20
N GLY A 81 0.75 9.31 -0.97
CA GLY A 81 0.98 10.05 -2.21
C GLY A 81 1.74 11.36 -1.95
N VAL A 82 1.23 12.18 -1.04
CA VAL A 82 1.87 13.46 -0.66
C VAL A 82 3.26 13.23 -0.03
N LEU A 83 3.41 12.21 0.81
CA LEU A 83 4.71 11.85 1.36
C LEU A 83 5.67 11.37 0.27
N GLY A 84 5.21 10.61 -0.71
CA GLY A 84 5.99 10.16 -1.86
C GLY A 84 6.50 11.32 -2.70
N ASP A 85 5.66 12.33 -2.93
CA ASP A 85 6.03 13.54 -3.67
C ASP A 85 7.05 14.40 -2.92
N ARG A 86 6.98 14.43 -1.57
CA ARG A 86 7.84 15.28 -0.73
C ARG A 86 9.15 14.63 -0.32
N LEU A 87 9.13 13.35 0.03
CA LEU A 87 10.25 12.59 0.60
C LEU A 87 10.90 11.63 -0.40
N GLY A 88 10.28 11.46 -1.58
CA GLY A 88 10.71 10.53 -2.61
C GLY A 88 10.00 9.18 -2.50
N VAL A 89 9.73 8.58 -3.67
CA VAL A 89 8.93 7.35 -3.80
C VAL A 89 9.57 6.15 -3.10
N LYS A 90 10.89 5.96 -3.24
CA LYS A 90 11.59 4.77 -2.74
C LYS A 90 11.52 4.60 -1.21
N PRO A 91 11.90 5.59 -0.37
CA PRO A 91 11.82 5.43 1.09
C PRO A 91 10.38 5.27 1.59
N VAL A 92 9.44 6.00 1.00
CA VAL A 92 8.02 5.95 1.36
C VAL A 92 7.42 4.58 1.05
N LEU A 93 7.77 4.01 -0.11
CA LEU A 93 7.35 2.66 -0.50
C LEU A 93 7.92 1.59 0.44
N VAL A 94 9.21 1.67 0.76
CA VAL A 94 9.84 0.72 1.70
C VAL A 94 9.24 0.82 3.10
N ALA A 95 9.02 2.04 3.61
CA ALA A 95 8.40 2.25 4.91
C ALA A 95 6.96 1.71 4.95
N GLY A 96 6.17 1.99 3.92
CA GLY A 96 4.81 1.47 3.80
C GLY A 96 4.75 -0.05 3.77
N LEU A 97 5.66 -0.70 3.03
CA LEU A 97 5.76 -2.16 3.01
C LEU A 97 6.21 -2.75 4.36
N ALA A 98 7.13 -2.10 5.05
CA ALA A 98 7.56 -2.54 6.38
C ALA A 98 6.40 -2.47 7.39
N ILE A 99 5.65 -1.36 7.39
CA ILE A 99 4.46 -1.19 8.23
C ILE A 99 3.42 -2.27 7.88
N GLN A 100 3.15 -2.50 6.59
CA GLN A 100 2.22 -3.54 6.16
C GLN A 100 2.64 -4.93 6.68
N GLY A 101 3.92 -5.28 6.55
CA GLY A 101 4.43 -6.55 7.05
C GLY A 101 4.23 -6.72 8.56
N LEU A 102 4.48 -5.66 9.33
CA LEU A 102 4.25 -5.65 10.78
C LEU A 102 2.77 -5.80 11.13
N VAL A 103 1.88 -5.09 10.43
CA VAL A 103 0.43 -5.17 10.65
C VAL A 103 -0.10 -6.57 10.34
N ILE A 104 0.33 -7.18 9.24
CA ILE A 104 -0.07 -8.55 8.89
C ILE A 104 0.46 -9.54 9.93
N ALA A 105 1.71 -9.39 10.37
CA ALA A 105 2.27 -10.22 11.44
C ALA A 105 1.47 -10.08 12.76
N ALA A 106 1.07 -8.85 13.09
CA ALA A 106 0.21 -8.58 14.26
C ALA A 106 -1.19 -9.20 14.09
N TYR A 107 -1.79 -9.12 12.90
CA TYR A 107 -3.10 -9.69 12.60
C TYR A 107 -3.16 -11.20 12.87
N LEU A 108 -2.07 -11.94 12.60
CA LEU A 108 -1.97 -13.36 12.93
C LEU A 108 -2.08 -13.66 14.44
N ALA A 109 -1.79 -12.67 15.30
CA ALA A 109 -1.89 -12.78 16.74
C ALA A 109 -3.22 -12.25 17.32
N VAL A 110 -4.14 -11.74 16.46
CA VAL A 110 -5.39 -11.10 16.90
C VAL A 110 -6.55 -12.10 17.01
N GLY A 111 -7.22 -12.09 18.16
CA GLY A 111 -8.40 -12.93 18.44
C GLY A 111 -9.52 -12.27 19.26
N ARG A 112 -9.45 -10.96 19.55
CA ARG A 112 -10.42 -10.23 20.40
C ARG A 112 -10.72 -8.82 19.87
N ILE A 113 -11.91 -8.28 20.20
CA ILE A 113 -12.50 -7.01 19.67
C ILE A 113 -11.55 -5.81 19.79
N GLU A 114 -10.91 -5.67 20.95
CA GLU A 114 -10.03 -4.56 21.29
C GLU A 114 -8.77 -4.48 20.42
N GLN A 115 -8.37 -5.58 19.79
CA GLN A 115 -7.18 -5.66 18.95
C GLN A 115 -7.46 -5.31 17.47
N PHE A 116 -8.72 -5.22 17.05
CA PHE A 116 -9.08 -4.83 15.68
C PHE A 116 -9.04 -3.31 15.45
N TYR A 117 -8.94 -2.51 16.52
CA TYR A 117 -8.91 -1.04 16.48
C TYR A 117 -7.53 -0.44 16.80
N LEU A 118 -6.54 -1.26 17.13
CA LEU A 118 -5.15 -0.90 17.47
C LEU A 118 -4.25 -1.07 16.25
#